data_AF-A0A352GR07-F1
#
_entry.id   AF-A0A352GR07-F1
#
_cell.length_a   1.000
_cell.length_b   1.000
_cell.length_c   1.000
_cell.angle_alpha   90.00
_cell.angle_beta   90.00
_cell.angle_gamma   90.00
#
_symmetry.space_group_name_H-M   'P 1'
#
loop_
_entity.id
_entity.type
_entity.pdbx_description
1 polymer ?
#
loop_
_entity_poly.entity_id
_entity_poly.type
_entity_poly.pdbx_seq_one_letter_code
_entity_poly.pdbx_strand_id
1 'polypeptide(L)'
;VEALVLGRVASGETVTGGAFTDSWRIHRDGRLIFADAARIAGDIDAVAAGPAVLAGMKAVATVVLAAPGAEEKLAEARAVLDPLPTAGASAMPGLLICRLVAPDDRALRAVLVPLLNLLAGRALPRVWHL
;
A
#
# COMPACT_ATOMS: atom_id res chain seq x y z
N VAL A 1 5.26 5.27 3.14
CA VAL A 1 4.10 4.62 2.50
C VAL A 1 4.05 5.08 1.06
N GLU A 2 3.68 4.20 0.13
CA GLU A 2 3.27 4.56 -1.23
C GLU A 2 1.81 4.15 -1.44
N ALA A 3 1.04 5.00 -2.11
CA ALA A 3 -0.31 4.65 -2.58
C ALA A 3 -0.46 5.06 -4.04
N LEU A 4 -1.01 4.17 -4.85
CA LEU A 4 -1.28 4.37 -6.27
C LEU A 4 -2.78 4.18 -6.51
N VAL A 5 -3.38 5.12 -7.24
CA VAL A 5 -4.75 5.01 -7.75
C VAL A 5 -4.70 5.07 -9.27
N LEU A 6 -5.22 4.03 -9.92
CA LEU A 6 -5.28 3.93 -11.37
C LEU A 6 -6.46 4.74 -11.91
N GLY A 7 -6.16 5.99 -12.26
CA GLY A 7 -7.12 6.94 -12.83
C GLY A 7 -8.00 7.63 -11.79
N ARG A 8 -8.73 8.65 -12.26
CA ARG A 8 -9.74 9.37 -11.49
C ARG A 8 -11.06 8.61 -11.55
N VAL A 9 -11.21 7.61 -10.68
CA VAL A 9 -12.40 6.75 -10.62
C VAL A 9 -13.69 7.57 -10.49
N ALA A 10 -13.68 8.63 -9.67
CA ALA A 10 -14.83 9.52 -9.49
C ALA A 10 -15.25 10.26 -10.78
N SER A 11 -14.33 10.45 -11.73
CA SER A 11 -14.59 11.05 -13.04
C SER A 11 -14.92 10.01 -14.12
N GLY A 12 -14.96 8.72 -13.80
CA GLY A 12 -15.15 7.64 -14.78
C GLY A 12 -13.92 7.35 -15.64
N GLU A 13 -12.74 7.86 -15.27
CA GLU A 13 -11.51 7.63 -16.03
C GLU A 13 -11.06 6.18 -15.88
N THR A 14 -10.76 5.55 -17.02
CA THR A 14 -10.09 4.25 -17.10
C THR A 14 -8.75 4.43 -17.79
N VAL A 15 -7.66 4.11 -17.10
CA VAL A 15 -6.31 4.25 -17.65
C VAL A 15 -6.00 3.02 -18.49
N THR A 16 -6.10 3.15 -19.81
CA THR A 16 -5.84 2.06 -20.77
C THR A 16 -4.45 2.14 -21.41
N GLY A 17 -3.66 3.17 -21.10
CA GLY A 17 -2.36 3.36 -21.70
C GLY A 17 -1.42 4.13 -20.79
N GLY A 18 -0.23 3.58 -20.53
CA GLY A 18 0.81 4.28 -19.80
C GLY A 18 1.92 3.38 -19.30
N ALA A 19 2.75 3.95 -18.42
CA ALA A 19 3.74 3.22 -17.67
C ALA A 19 3.88 3.80 -16.26
N PHE A 20 3.91 2.92 -15.28
CA PHE A 20 4.21 3.20 -13.88
C PHE A 20 5.41 2.36 -13.48
N THR A 21 6.36 2.96 -12.77
CA THR A 21 7.50 2.25 -12.19
C THR A 21 7.84 2.87 -10.84
N ASP A 22 7.91 2.02 -9.83
CA ASP A 22 8.31 2.39 -8.47
C ASP A 22 9.34 1.37 -7.95
N SER A 23 10.33 1.84 -7.21
CA SER A 23 11.38 1.01 -6.64
C SER A 23 11.78 1.49 -5.26
N TRP A 24 11.56 0.62 -4.28
CA TRP A 24 11.89 0.87 -2.88
C TRP A 24 13.16 0.11 -2.52
N ARG A 25 14.12 0.80 -1.91
CA ARG A 25 15.33 0.21 -1.32
C ARG A 25 15.58 0.86 0.03
N ILE A 26 15.26 0.15 1.11
CA ILE A 26 15.48 0.63 2.47
C ILE A 26 16.76 -0.01 3.00
N HIS A 27 17.71 0.84 3.39
CA HIS A 27 18.96 0.42 4.02
C HIS A 27 18.97 0.87 5.48
N ARG A 28 19.54 0.04 6.36
CA ARG A 28 19.86 0.38 7.75
C ARG A 28 21.31 0.00 8.01
N ASP A 29 22.11 0.96 8.46
CA ASP A 29 23.55 0.78 8.72
C ASP A 29 24.30 0.19 7.51
N GLY A 30 23.98 0.68 6.31
CA GLY A 30 24.56 0.21 5.04
C GLY A 30 24.03 -1.14 4.53
N ARG A 31 23.20 -1.86 5.30
CA ARG A 31 22.61 -3.15 4.89
C ARG A 31 21.22 -2.97 4.30
N LEU A 32 20.95 -3.60 3.16
CA LEU A 32 19.61 -3.65 2.56
C LEU A 32 18.67 -4.49 3.43
N ILE A 33 17.57 -3.89 3.91
CA ILE A 33 16.58 -4.54 4.78
C ILE A 33 15.22 -4.71 4.11
N PHE A 34 14.92 -3.96 3.06
CA PHE A 34 13.70 -4.10 2.27
C PHE A 34 13.92 -3.67 0.83
N ALA A 35 13.32 -4.42 -0.09
CA ALA A 35 13.35 -4.15 -1.51
C ALA A 35 11.97 -4.44 -2.12
N ASP A 36 11.39 -3.46 -2.81
CA ASP A 36 10.20 -3.64 -3.66
C ASP A 36 10.45 -3.05 -5.04
N ALA A 37 9.79 -3.59 -6.06
CA ALA A 37 9.81 -3.04 -7.40
C ALA A 37 8.48 -3.33 -8.09
N ALA A 38 7.72 -2.28 -8.37
CA ALA A 38 6.45 -2.36 -9.07
C ALA A 38 6.60 -1.75 -10.47
N ARG A 39 6.10 -2.46 -11.49
CA ARG A 39 6.05 -1.97 -12.86
C ARG A 39 4.75 -2.38 -13.51
N ILE A 40 4.05 -1.41 -14.07
CA ILE A 40 2.84 -1.62 -14.89
C ILE A 40 3.08 -0.84 -16.18
N ALA A 41 2.88 -1.44 -17.35
CA ALA A 41 3.10 -0.75 -18.63
C ALA A 41 2.18 -1.32 -19.72
N GLY A 42 1.90 -0.50 -20.74
CA GLY A 42 1.01 -0.86 -21.84
C GLY A 42 -0.44 -0.61 -21.45
N ASP A 43 -1.29 -1.62 -21.67
CA ASP A 43 -2.69 -1.57 -21.27
C ASP A 43 -2.83 -1.78 -19.76
N ILE A 44 -2.82 -0.66 -19.02
CA ILE A 44 -2.84 -0.65 -17.56
C ILE A 44 -4.11 -1.32 -17.01
N ASP A 45 -5.26 -1.12 -17.65
CA ASP A 45 -6.53 -1.70 -17.19
C ASP A 45 -6.53 -3.22 -17.37
N ALA A 46 -6.09 -3.70 -18.54
CA ALA A 46 -5.97 -5.12 -18.81
C ALA A 46 -4.95 -5.81 -17.89
N VAL A 47 -3.81 -5.16 -17.60
CA VAL A 47 -2.80 -5.69 -16.65
C VAL A 47 -3.37 -5.74 -15.24
N ALA A 48 -4.05 -4.68 -14.78
CA ALA A 48 -4.65 -4.60 -13.45
C ALA A 48 -5.76 -5.65 -13.23
N ALA A 49 -6.45 -6.08 -14.28
CA ALA A 49 -7.47 -7.12 -14.23
C ALA A 49 -6.93 -8.50 -13.78
N GLY A 50 -5.61 -8.74 -13.89
CA GLY A 50 -5.00 -10.00 -13.47
C GLY A 50 -5.22 -10.28 -11.96
N PRO A 51 -5.64 -11.49 -11.56
CA PRO A 51 -5.94 -11.81 -10.16
C PRO A 51 -4.71 -11.75 -9.25
N ALA A 52 -3.52 -12.02 -9.80
CA ALA A 52 -2.24 -11.89 -9.10
C ALA A 52 -1.67 -10.45 -9.12
N VAL A 53 -2.37 -9.51 -9.78
CA VAL A 53 -1.95 -8.11 -9.93
C VAL A 53 -2.80 -7.24 -9.01
N LEU A 54 -3.98 -6.80 -9.47
CA LEU A 54 -4.94 -6.04 -8.67
C LEU A 54 -6.36 -6.63 -8.72
N ALA A 55 -6.57 -7.75 -9.41
CA ALA A 55 -7.90 -8.36 -9.59
C ALA A 55 -8.98 -7.36 -10.03
N GLY A 56 -8.61 -6.40 -10.89
CA GLY A 56 -9.48 -5.35 -11.42
C GLY A 56 -9.71 -4.14 -10.50
N MET A 57 -9.20 -4.18 -9.27
CA MET A 57 -9.25 -3.05 -8.33
C MET A 57 -8.35 -1.89 -8.76
N LYS A 58 -8.68 -0.67 -8.34
CA LYS A 58 -8.04 0.56 -8.85
C LYS A 58 -7.06 1.20 -7.88
N ALA A 59 -7.10 0.87 -6.60
CA ALA A 59 -6.26 1.50 -5.59
C ALA A 59 -5.38 0.47 -4.88
N VAL A 60 -4.10 0.79 -4.70
CA VAL A 60 -3.13 -0.07 -4.00
C VAL A 60 -2.26 0.77 -3.09
N ALA A 61 -1.86 0.22 -1.95
CA ALA A 61 -0.84 0.83 -1.10
C ALA A 61 0.13 -0.22 -0.55
N THR A 62 1.40 0.21 -0.42
CA THR A 62 2.43 -0.51 0.33
C THR A 62 2.89 0.36 1.49
N VAL A 63 2.77 -0.18 2.70
CA VAL A 63 3.24 0.45 3.94
C VAL A 63 4.39 -0.37 4.50
N VAL A 64 5.49 0.30 4.83
CA VAL A 64 6.64 -0.33 5.48
C VAL A 64 6.95 0.45 6.75
N LEU A 65 6.94 -0.24 7.88
CA LEU A 65 7.51 0.24 9.13
C LEU A 65 8.85 -0.46 9.34
N ALA A 66 9.92 0.30 9.22
CA ALA A 66 11.27 -0.17 9.53
C ALA A 66 11.72 0.48 10.85
N ALA A 67 11.56 -0.23 11.95
CA ALA A 67 11.99 0.19 13.29
C ALA A 67 12.31 -1.03 14.16
N PRO A 68 13.16 -0.92 15.21
CA PRO A 68 13.25 -1.97 16.23
C PRO A 68 11.87 -2.32 16.79
N GLY A 69 11.55 -3.61 16.89
CA GLY A 69 10.24 -4.08 17.40
C GLY A 69 9.06 -3.86 16.45
N ALA A 70 9.28 -3.51 15.18
CA ALA A 70 8.17 -3.29 14.23
C ALA A 70 7.24 -4.51 14.09
N GLU A 71 7.78 -5.72 14.24
CA GLU A 71 7.06 -6.98 14.22
C GLU A 71 6.01 -7.10 15.35
N GLU A 72 6.18 -6.40 16.46
CA GLU A 72 5.25 -6.41 17.59
C GLU A 72 3.90 -5.79 17.21
N LYS A 73 3.90 -4.92 16.19
CA LYS A 73 2.68 -4.29 15.65
C LYS A 73 1.89 -5.17 14.68
N LEU A 74 2.34 -6.40 14.40
CA LEU A 74 1.68 -7.27 13.41
C LEU A 74 0.20 -7.56 13.76
N ALA A 75 -0.10 -7.88 15.02
CA ALA A 75 -1.46 -8.21 15.44
C ALA A 75 -2.39 -6.99 15.36
N GLU A 76 -1.94 -5.83 15.86
CA GLU A 76 -2.67 -4.56 15.79
C GLU A 76 -2.89 -4.13 14.33
N ALA A 77 -1.88 -4.27 13.47
CA ALA A 77 -1.98 -3.95 12.07
C ALA A 77 -3.00 -4.84 11.35
N ARG A 78 -3.00 -6.15 11.61
CA ARG A 78 -4.00 -7.07 11.03
C ARG A 78 -5.41 -6.71 11.46
N ALA A 79 -5.63 -6.41 12.74
CA ALA A 79 -6.94 -5.98 13.23
C ALA A 79 -7.44 -4.69 12.55
N VAL A 80 -6.54 -3.76 12.21
CA VAL A 80 -6.90 -2.56 11.43
C VAL A 80 -7.22 -2.90 9.98
N LEU A 81 -6.57 -3.90 9.40
CA LEU A 81 -6.73 -4.32 8.01
C LEU A 81 -7.96 -5.22 7.77
N ASP A 82 -8.48 -5.89 8.80
CA ASP A 82 -9.62 -6.83 8.74
C ASP A 82 -10.82 -6.35 7.89
N PRO A 83 -11.23 -5.06 7.91
CA PRO A 83 -12.34 -4.58 7.07
C PRO A 83 -12.07 -4.65 5.56
N LEU A 84 -10.82 -4.84 5.12
CA LEU A 84 -10.42 -4.95 3.72
C LEU A 84 -9.80 -6.34 3.46
N PRO A 85 -10.58 -7.32 2.95
CA PRO A 85 -10.12 -8.70 2.74
C PRO A 85 -8.92 -8.85 1.79
N THR A 86 -8.70 -7.84 0.95
CA THR A 86 -7.63 -7.72 -0.03
C THR A 86 -6.42 -6.97 0.51
N ALA A 87 -6.35 -6.82 1.84
CA ALA A 87 -5.18 -6.34 2.55
C ALA A 87 -4.51 -7.45 3.37
N GLY A 88 -3.22 -7.32 3.60
CA GLY A 88 -2.45 -8.25 4.41
C GLY A 88 -1.23 -7.60 5.04
N ALA A 89 -0.80 -8.16 6.17
CA ALA A 89 0.40 -7.75 6.87
C ALA A 89 1.28 -8.95 7.24
N SER A 90 2.58 -8.75 7.06
CA SER A 90 3.64 -9.69 7.37
C SER A 90 4.81 -8.96 8.05
N ALA A 91 5.49 -9.65 8.96
CA ALA A 91 6.60 -9.07 9.71
C ALA A 91 7.82 -9.99 9.73
N MET A 92 8.97 -9.36 9.92
CA MET A 92 10.26 -9.97 10.24
C MET A 92 10.97 -9.07 11.25
N PRO A 93 12.01 -9.53 11.95
CA PRO A 93 12.68 -8.72 12.97
C PRO A 93 13.07 -7.32 12.46
N GLY A 94 12.51 -6.29 13.08
CA GLY A 94 12.75 -4.89 12.75
C GLY A 94 12.04 -4.34 11.50
N LEU A 95 11.09 -5.11 10.93
CA LEU A 95 10.34 -4.74 9.73
C LEU A 95 8.89 -5.27 9.75
N LEU A 96 7.93 -4.39 9.50
CA LEU A 96 6.53 -4.72 9.24
C LEU A 96 6.14 -4.19 7.86
N ILE A 97 5.51 -5.04 7.04
CA ILE A 97 5.05 -4.70 5.69
C ILE A 97 3.54 -4.96 5.63
N CYS A 98 2.79 -3.96 5.18
CA CYS A 98 1.37 -4.08 4.86
C CYS A 98 1.15 -3.79 3.38
N ARG A 99 0.36 -4.62 2.70
CA ARG A 99 -0.11 -4.36 1.35
C ARG A 99 -1.64 -4.33 1.34
N LEU A 100 -2.19 -3.37 0.62
CA LEU A 100 -3.64 -3.16 0.52
C LEU A 100 -3.99 -3.02 -0.95
N VAL A 101 -5.05 -3.69 -1.39
CA VAL A 101 -5.67 -3.46 -2.70
C VAL A 101 -7.14 -3.17 -2.48
N ALA A 102 -7.70 -2.16 -3.13
CA ALA A 102 -9.07 -1.69 -2.91
C ALA A 102 -9.72 -1.20 -4.21
N PRO A 103 -11.05 -1.28 -4.34
CA PRO A 103 -11.75 -0.91 -5.56
C PRO A 103 -11.57 0.57 -5.93
N ASP A 104 -11.45 1.45 -4.95
CA ASP A 104 -11.29 2.89 -5.12
C ASP A 104 -10.43 3.51 -4.00
N ASP A 105 -10.11 4.80 -4.14
CA ASP A 105 -9.30 5.57 -3.21
C ASP A 105 -9.98 5.72 -1.83
N ARG A 106 -11.31 5.86 -1.81
CA ARG A 106 -12.10 5.98 -0.58
C ARG A 106 -12.03 4.72 0.27
N ALA A 107 -12.23 3.55 -0.33
CA ALA A 107 -12.11 2.25 0.32
C ALA A 107 -10.68 2.00 0.81
N LEU A 108 -9.68 2.39 0.02
CA LEU A 108 -8.27 2.33 0.45
C LEU A 108 -8.03 3.19 1.70
N ARG A 109 -8.46 4.46 1.67
CA ARG A 109 -8.25 5.43 2.76
C ARG A 109 -8.92 5.03 4.06
N ALA A 110 -10.10 4.42 3.98
CA ALA A 110 -10.85 3.95 5.15
C ALA A 110 -10.02 3.00 6.04
N VAL A 111 -9.07 2.27 5.46
CA VAL A 111 -8.17 1.36 6.18
C VAL A 111 -6.75 1.92 6.30
N LEU A 112 -6.25 2.58 5.25
CA LEU A 112 -4.89 3.12 5.21
C LEU A 112 -4.67 4.21 6.27
N VAL A 113 -5.61 5.14 6.47
CA VAL A 113 -5.44 6.24 7.43
C VAL A 113 -5.37 5.72 8.88
N PRO A 114 -6.28 4.85 9.35
CA PRO A 114 -6.14 4.21 10.66
C PRO A 114 -4.83 3.44 10.82
N LEU A 115 -4.40 2.71 9.78
CA LEU A 115 -3.13 1.97 9.80
C LEU A 115 -1.94 2.92 10.00
N LEU A 116 -1.90 4.03 9.27
CA LEU A 116 -0.82 4.99 9.40
C LEU A 116 -0.83 5.71 10.76
N ASN A 117 -2.00 6.02 11.32
CA ASN A 117 -2.11 6.57 12.67
C ASN A 117 -1.56 5.59 13.73
N LEU A 118 -1.91 4.30 13.61
CA LEU A 118 -1.41 3.23 14.47
C LEU A 118 0.12 3.16 14.40
N LEU A 119 0.69 3.10 13.20
CA LEU A 119 2.14 2.92 13.00
C LEU A 119 2.95 4.18 13.31
N ALA A 120 2.37 5.38 13.14
CA ALA A 120 3.02 6.64 13.51
C ALA A 120 3.00 6.89 15.03
N GLY A 121 2.16 6.20 15.79
CA GLY A 121 1.94 6.45 17.23
C GLY A 121 1.32 7.82 17.53
N ARG A 122 0.83 8.52 16.51
CA ARG A 122 0.20 9.84 16.59
C ARG A 122 -0.74 10.06 15.41
N ALA A 123 -1.65 11.02 15.56
CA ALA A 123 -2.46 11.47 14.44
C ALA A 123 -1.57 12.03 13.32
N LEU A 124 -1.79 11.58 12.09
CA LEU A 124 -1.10 12.14 10.92
C LEU A 124 -1.47 13.62 10.73
N PRO A 125 -0.54 14.46 10.25
CA PRO A 125 -0.83 15.84 9.86
C PRO A 125 -2.02 15.91 8.92
N ARG A 126 -2.95 16.85 9.13
CA ARG A 126 -4.17 16.99 8.31
C ARG A 126 -3.89 17.15 6.81
N VAL A 127 -2.75 17.73 6.46
CA VAL A 127 -2.31 17.88 5.05
C VAL A 127 -2.04 16.54 4.35
N TRP A 128 -1.92 15.44 5.10
CA TRP A 128 -1.74 14.09 4.56
C TRP A 128 -3.07 13.32 4.47
N HIS A 129 -4.20 13.95 4.82
CA HIS A 129 -5.55 13.35 4.73
C HIS A 129 -6.21 13.62 3.36
N LEU A 130 -5.52 14.36 2.49
CA LEU A 130 -5.98 14.91 1.21
C LEU A 130 -6.46 13.81 0.28
#